data_AF-A0A6V8ERX5-F1
#
_entry.id   AF-A0A6V8ERX5-F1
#
_cell.length_a   1.000
_cell.length_b   1.000
_cell.length_c   1.000
_cell.angle_alpha   90.00
_cell.angle_beta   90.00
_cell.angle_gamma   90.00
#
_symmetry.space_group_name_H-M   'P 1'
#
loop_
_entity.id
_entity.type
_entity.pdbx_description
1 polymer ?
#
loop_
_entity_poly.entity_id
_entity_poly.type
_entity_poly.pdbx_seq_one_letter_code
_entity_poly.pdbx_strand_id
1 'polypeptide(L)'
;MNSGAKMHRRDSRPIIFEIVGNLIDEAIEAAWSSITIHDPIHELPDFPALRPTNSTKLTQQAAGLHAADRRGFDLRLEDVIEIMYHPIPGLFDHEERLEAWLHKNTHDIADQISMIMAIDWLKSALDENHPDTDRWYLGYALFAGRTLQGSFAAIERPNSILSMVFGSMEIPIHGEQIPHPRGILAVNSILDAMDNSQSMPAVNSWLPALAMYPSVAFRLQIADRALEAIIRYPESNCSGCLDAMIQISTHDSDSARRALMSTCDLKNRSVSQLLADRLDALSGRMPNLALEIHDKLAITDDSSLISILSNALASLCTQRPEEYPIRAAHLISIGNDRSIRRLIESGFRTYLDYDPNDEQGLLSHAWLDGGDLSKSRLKGLISEQRKISVDAFEATLRRINDESESEATSLREEIMSRESR
;
A
#
# COMPACT_ATOMS: atom_id res chain seq x y z
N MET A 1 -21.91 2.41 58.27
CA MET A 1 -20.97 2.76 57.18
C MET A 1 -21.57 2.23 55.90
N ASN A 2 -21.94 3.13 54.99
CA ASN A 2 -22.63 2.81 53.75
C ASN A 2 -21.78 1.87 52.89
N SER A 3 -22.28 0.66 52.66
CA SER A 3 -21.83 -0.18 51.56
C SER A 3 -22.27 0.51 50.28
N GLY A 4 -21.33 1.21 49.63
CA GLY A 4 -21.57 1.83 48.33
C GLY A 4 -22.00 0.73 47.36
N ALA A 5 -23.20 0.85 46.82
CA ALA A 5 -23.63 0.04 45.71
C ALA A 5 -22.59 0.18 44.59
N LYS A 6 -21.80 -0.87 44.35
CA LYS A 6 -21.10 -1.04 43.08
C LYS A 6 -22.20 -1.12 42.02
N MET A 7 -22.46 0.01 41.37
CA MET A 7 -23.28 0.08 40.17
C MET A 7 -22.76 -1.03 39.24
N HIS A 8 -23.55 -2.08 39.01
CA HIS A 8 -23.22 -3.10 38.01
C HIS A 8 -22.95 -2.34 36.72
N ARG A 9 -21.69 -2.36 36.25
CA ARG A 9 -21.39 -1.95 34.88
C ARG A 9 -22.32 -2.77 34.00
N ARG A 10 -23.08 -2.11 33.12
CA ARG A 10 -23.92 -2.81 32.15
C ARG A 10 -23.03 -3.83 31.43
N ASP A 11 -23.50 -5.07 31.32
CA ASP A 11 -22.83 -6.10 30.53
C ASP A 11 -22.52 -5.52 29.14
N SER A 12 -21.28 -5.65 28.69
CA SER A 12 -20.82 -5.03 27.44
C SER A 12 -21.54 -5.61 26.22
N ARG A 13 -21.98 -6.87 26.30
CA ARG A 13 -22.68 -7.57 25.21
C ARG A 13 -23.95 -6.85 24.72
N PRO A 14 -24.96 -6.54 25.57
CA PRO A 14 -26.11 -5.73 25.17
C PRO A 14 -25.75 -4.39 24.52
N ILE A 15 -24.69 -3.72 25.00
CA ILE A 15 -24.25 -2.44 24.46
C ILE A 15 -23.70 -2.64 23.05
N ILE A 16 -22.82 -3.62 22.86
CA ILE A 16 -22.28 -3.96 21.54
C ILE A 16 -23.44 -4.30 20.57
N PHE A 17 -24.42 -5.09 21.02
CA PHE A 17 -25.59 -5.45 20.23
C PHE A 17 -26.39 -4.21 19.77
N GLU A 18 -26.61 -3.25 20.67
CA GLU A 18 -27.31 -1.99 20.36
C GLU A 18 -26.51 -1.14 19.35
N ILE A 19 -25.19 -1.01 19.55
CA ILE A 19 -24.32 -0.27 18.65
C ILE A 19 -24.31 -0.90 17.25
N VAL A 20 -24.22 -2.23 17.15
CA VAL A 20 -24.30 -2.93 15.85
C VAL A 20 -25.61 -2.58 15.15
N GLY A 21 -26.74 -2.57 15.87
CA GLY A 21 -28.04 -2.15 15.33
C GLY A 21 -28.00 -0.74 14.71
N ASN A 22 -27.48 0.23 15.47
CA ASN A 22 -27.36 1.61 15.00
C ASN A 22 -26.42 1.73 13.79
N LEU A 23 -25.29 1.02 13.80
CA LEU A 23 -24.34 1.02 12.67
C LEU A 23 -24.97 0.47 11.38
N ILE A 24 -25.85 -0.54 11.50
CA ILE A 24 -26.56 -1.11 10.34
C ILE A 24 -27.46 -0.05 9.70
N ASP A 25 -28.28 0.61 10.52
CA ASP A 25 -29.22 1.62 10.05
C ASP A 25 -28.50 2.81 9.41
N GLU A 26 -27.49 3.36 10.10
CA GLU A 26 -26.69 4.48 9.61
C GLU A 26 -25.96 4.13 8.30
N ALA A 27 -25.40 2.93 8.20
CA ALA A 27 -24.70 2.48 7.00
C ALA A 27 -25.63 2.34 5.80
N ILE A 28 -26.80 1.72 5.98
CA ILE A 28 -27.76 1.55 4.88
C ILE A 28 -28.24 2.92 4.36
N GLU A 29 -28.53 3.88 5.24
CA GLU A 29 -28.91 5.24 4.83
C GLU A 29 -27.75 5.97 4.12
N ALA A 30 -26.51 5.81 4.60
CA ALA A 30 -25.33 6.37 3.96
C ALA A 30 -25.11 5.78 2.55
N ALA A 31 -25.27 4.46 2.39
CA ALA A 31 -25.18 3.81 1.08
C ALA A 31 -26.30 4.30 0.16
N TRP A 32 -27.54 4.31 0.63
CA TRP A 32 -28.70 4.72 -0.18
C TRP A 32 -28.58 6.15 -0.73
N SER A 33 -27.98 7.05 0.06
CA SER A 33 -27.78 8.45 -0.34
C SER A 33 -26.57 8.67 -1.24
N SER A 34 -25.58 7.76 -1.23
CA SER A 34 -24.28 7.97 -1.86
C SER A 34 -24.04 7.11 -3.11
N ILE A 35 -24.68 5.94 -3.21
CA ILE A 35 -24.44 4.99 -4.30
C ILE A 35 -25.73 4.56 -5.00
N THR A 36 -25.58 4.09 -6.23
CA THR A 36 -26.64 3.35 -6.92
C THR A 36 -26.67 1.91 -6.40
N ILE A 37 -27.78 1.50 -5.82
CA ILE A 37 -27.99 0.11 -5.40
C ILE A 37 -28.42 -0.72 -6.61
N HIS A 38 -27.52 -1.58 -7.07
CA HIS A 38 -27.73 -2.45 -8.24
C HIS A 38 -28.49 -3.71 -7.87
N ASP A 39 -29.12 -4.33 -8.87
CA ASP A 39 -29.84 -5.58 -8.67
C ASP A 39 -28.87 -6.77 -8.44
N PRO A 40 -29.31 -7.86 -7.76
CA PRO A 40 -28.47 -8.97 -7.31
C PRO A 40 -27.69 -9.66 -8.41
N ILE A 41 -26.46 -10.09 -8.14
CA ILE A 41 -25.64 -10.76 -9.17
C ILE A 41 -26.33 -12.00 -9.75
N HIS A 42 -26.84 -12.86 -8.86
CA HIS A 42 -27.58 -14.06 -9.22
C HIS A 42 -29.07 -13.89 -8.91
N GLU A 43 -29.91 -14.49 -9.73
CA GLU A 43 -31.37 -14.41 -9.63
C GLU A 43 -32.00 -15.66 -10.25
N LEU A 44 -33.03 -16.19 -9.61
CA LEU A 44 -33.79 -17.32 -10.16
C LEU A 44 -34.93 -16.79 -11.04
N PRO A 45 -35.12 -17.33 -12.27
CA PRO A 45 -36.17 -16.86 -13.17
C PRO A 45 -37.58 -16.83 -12.58
N ASP A 46 -37.88 -17.80 -11.70
CA ASP A 46 -39.20 -17.95 -11.07
C ASP A 46 -39.38 -17.07 -9.81
N PHE A 47 -38.29 -16.51 -9.28
CA PHE A 47 -38.27 -15.69 -8.07
C PHE A 47 -37.47 -14.40 -8.33
N PRO A 48 -38.06 -13.43 -9.06
CA PRO A 48 -37.35 -12.23 -9.42
C PRO A 48 -37.04 -11.36 -8.20
N ALA A 49 -35.93 -10.63 -8.25
CA ALA A 49 -35.47 -9.77 -7.18
C ALA A 49 -36.45 -8.63 -6.93
N LEU A 50 -36.92 -8.50 -5.68
CA LEU A 50 -37.80 -7.43 -5.27
C LEU A 50 -36.99 -6.22 -4.82
N ARG A 51 -36.71 -5.31 -5.74
CA ARG A 51 -35.92 -4.11 -5.43
C ARG A 51 -36.58 -3.28 -4.30
N PRO A 52 -35.83 -2.91 -3.25
CA PRO A 52 -36.32 -1.98 -2.24
C PRO A 52 -36.75 -0.65 -2.85
N THR A 53 -37.80 -0.05 -2.30
CA THR A 53 -38.41 1.19 -2.83
C THR A 53 -37.91 2.46 -2.13
N ASN A 54 -37.36 2.32 -0.93
CA ASN A 54 -36.74 3.39 -0.15
C ASN A 54 -35.83 2.78 0.93
N SER A 55 -34.95 3.60 1.48
CA SER A 55 -34.02 3.21 2.55
C SER A 55 -34.75 2.72 3.81
N THR A 56 -35.84 3.37 4.20
CA THR A 56 -36.61 3.03 5.41
C THR A 56 -37.09 1.58 5.44
N LYS A 57 -37.54 1.03 4.32
CA LYS A 57 -37.93 -0.39 4.26
C LYS A 57 -36.73 -1.30 4.45
N LEU A 58 -35.60 -0.95 3.85
CA LEU A 58 -34.38 -1.76 3.92
C LEU A 58 -33.78 -1.72 5.33
N THR A 59 -33.76 -0.57 6.00
CA THR A 59 -33.34 -0.43 7.40
C THR A 59 -34.28 -1.19 8.34
N GLN A 60 -35.60 -1.09 8.17
CA GLN A 60 -36.57 -1.87 8.96
C GLN A 60 -36.38 -3.39 8.81
N GLN A 61 -36.11 -3.87 7.59
CA GLN A 61 -35.80 -5.28 7.35
C GLN A 61 -34.49 -5.69 8.05
N ALA A 62 -33.43 -4.88 7.91
CA ALA A 62 -32.14 -5.13 8.53
C ALA A 62 -32.23 -5.15 10.07
N ALA A 63 -32.91 -4.16 10.65
CA ALA A 63 -33.14 -4.06 12.08
C ALA A 63 -33.98 -5.23 12.62
N GLY A 64 -35.02 -5.64 11.89
CA GLY A 64 -35.82 -6.81 12.23
C GLY A 64 -35.01 -8.11 12.25
N LEU A 65 -34.14 -8.30 11.26
CA LEU A 65 -33.23 -9.45 11.16
C LEU A 65 -32.19 -9.44 12.28
N HIS A 66 -31.55 -8.31 12.56
CA HIS A 66 -30.60 -8.15 13.66
C HIS A 66 -31.26 -8.42 15.01
N ALA A 67 -32.45 -7.85 15.24
CA ALA A 67 -33.20 -8.06 16.48
C ALA A 67 -33.60 -9.52 16.71
N ALA A 68 -33.93 -10.25 15.63
CA ALA A 68 -34.31 -11.66 15.69
C ALA A 68 -33.10 -12.60 15.84
N ASP A 69 -31.94 -12.27 15.27
CA ASP A 69 -30.75 -13.12 15.21
C ASP A 69 -29.78 -12.94 16.39
N ARG A 70 -30.29 -13.11 17.61
CA ARG A 70 -29.46 -13.03 18.84
C ARG A 70 -28.33 -14.05 18.85
N ARG A 71 -28.61 -15.27 18.39
CA ARG A 71 -27.63 -16.35 18.35
C ARG A 71 -26.53 -16.07 17.32
N GLY A 72 -26.86 -15.57 16.14
CA GLY A 72 -25.87 -15.19 15.14
C GLY A 72 -24.98 -14.05 15.62
N PHE A 73 -25.54 -13.08 16.35
CA PHE A 73 -24.74 -12.06 17.02
C PHE A 73 -23.74 -12.67 18.02
N ASP A 74 -24.17 -13.58 18.89
CA ASP A 74 -23.30 -14.18 19.90
C ASP A 74 -22.13 -14.94 19.25
N LEU A 75 -22.39 -15.69 18.18
CA LEU A 75 -21.34 -16.40 17.41
C LEU A 75 -20.34 -15.42 16.79
N ARG A 76 -20.82 -14.34 16.16
CA ARG A 76 -19.93 -13.31 15.60
C ARG A 76 -19.08 -12.62 16.66
N LEU A 77 -19.66 -12.39 17.84
CA LEU A 77 -18.94 -11.80 18.95
C LEU A 77 -17.83 -12.75 19.44
N GLU A 78 -18.11 -14.05 19.54
CA GLU A 78 -17.10 -15.06 19.87
C GLU A 78 -15.96 -15.09 18.84
N ASP A 79 -16.28 -15.09 17.54
CA ASP A 79 -15.28 -15.03 16.46
C ASP A 79 -14.39 -13.78 16.58
N VAL A 80 -14.99 -12.61 16.85
CA VAL A 80 -14.25 -11.35 17.01
C VAL A 80 -13.37 -11.37 18.27
N ILE A 81 -13.85 -11.95 19.37
CA ILE A 81 -13.05 -12.13 20.59
C ILE A 81 -11.83 -13.01 20.29
N GLU A 82 -12.01 -14.13 19.58
CA GLU A 82 -10.91 -15.03 19.23
C GLU A 82 -9.82 -14.34 18.40
N ILE A 83 -10.21 -13.46 17.47
CA ILE A 83 -9.28 -12.73 16.60
C ILE A 83 -8.58 -11.58 17.33
N MET A 84 -9.31 -10.82 18.15
CA MET A 84 -8.81 -9.53 18.67
C MET A 84 -8.29 -9.62 20.11
N TYR A 85 -8.81 -10.53 20.94
CA TYR A 85 -8.46 -10.62 22.35
C TYR A 85 -7.40 -11.70 22.60
N HIS A 86 -6.28 -11.29 23.18
CA HIS A 86 -5.17 -12.19 23.50
C HIS A 86 -5.11 -12.43 25.02
N PRO A 87 -5.58 -13.58 25.52
CA PRO A 87 -5.57 -13.86 26.95
C PRO A 87 -4.14 -14.03 27.45
N ILE A 88 -3.81 -13.40 28.57
CA ILE A 88 -2.51 -13.58 29.24
C ILE A 88 -2.55 -14.88 30.06
N PRO A 89 -1.70 -15.89 29.75
CA PRO A 89 -1.70 -17.17 30.47
C PRO A 89 -1.31 -17.01 31.95
N GLY A 90 -1.93 -17.80 32.83
CA GLY A 90 -1.53 -17.93 34.25
C GLY A 90 -2.13 -16.90 35.21
N LEU A 91 -2.98 -15.98 34.74
CA LEU A 91 -3.69 -15.01 35.59
C LEU A 91 -5.10 -15.50 35.94
N PHE A 92 -5.47 -15.39 37.23
CA PHE A 92 -6.76 -15.83 37.78
C PHE A 92 -7.77 -14.67 37.81
N ASP A 93 -8.49 -14.43 36.72
CA ASP A 93 -9.52 -13.36 36.54
C ASP A 93 -9.90 -13.19 35.05
N HIS A 94 -9.85 -14.26 34.25
CA HIS A 94 -10.03 -14.16 32.79
C HIS A 94 -11.36 -13.48 32.40
N GLU A 95 -12.45 -13.81 33.08
CA GLU A 95 -13.78 -13.25 32.80
C GLU A 95 -13.86 -11.75 33.07
N GLU A 96 -13.30 -11.27 34.19
CA GLU A 96 -13.31 -9.84 34.52
C GLU A 96 -12.43 -9.04 33.55
N ARG A 97 -11.29 -9.59 33.13
CA ARG A 97 -10.43 -9.00 32.10
C ARG A 97 -11.09 -8.97 30.73
N LEU A 98 -11.74 -10.06 30.33
CA LEU A 98 -12.48 -10.12 29.08
C LEU A 98 -13.60 -9.07 29.09
N GLU A 99 -14.39 -8.98 30.16
CA GLU A 99 -15.46 -7.99 30.26
C GLU A 99 -14.92 -6.54 30.22
N ALA A 100 -13.81 -6.26 30.92
CA ALA A 100 -13.16 -4.96 30.86
C ALA A 100 -12.63 -4.64 29.46
N TRP A 101 -12.13 -5.64 28.73
CA TRP A 101 -11.67 -5.50 27.35
C TRP A 101 -12.85 -5.28 26.39
N LEU A 102 -13.94 -6.05 26.51
CA LEU A 102 -15.16 -5.87 25.73
C LEU A 102 -15.68 -4.44 25.87
N HIS A 103 -15.76 -3.96 27.11
CA HIS A 103 -16.21 -2.59 27.39
C HIS A 103 -15.33 -1.54 26.71
N LYS A 104 -14.01 -1.71 26.76
CA LYS A 104 -13.05 -0.75 26.18
C LYS A 104 -13.09 -0.74 24.65
N ASN A 105 -13.36 -1.87 24.00
CA ASN A 105 -13.29 -2.04 22.55
C ASN A 105 -14.68 -2.13 21.89
N THR A 106 -15.73 -1.69 22.58
CA THR A 106 -17.14 -1.83 22.15
C THR A 106 -17.37 -1.37 20.70
N HIS A 107 -16.82 -0.22 20.30
CA HIS A 107 -16.99 0.32 18.94
C HIS A 107 -16.25 -0.48 17.87
N ASP A 108 -15.01 -0.87 18.13
CA ASP A 108 -14.20 -1.65 17.19
C ASP A 108 -14.79 -3.06 16.98
N ILE A 109 -15.27 -3.67 18.06
CA ILE A 109 -15.98 -4.94 18.02
C ILE A 109 -17.28 -4.80 17.21
N ALA A 110 -18.06 -3.75 17.45
CA ALA A 110 -19.29 -3.51 16.71
C ALA A 110 -19.03 -3.27 15.22
N ASP A 111 -17.96 -2.56 14.86
CA ASP A 111 -17.52 -2.38 13.47
C ASP A 111 -17.25 -3.74 12.81
N GLN A 112 -16.43 -4.58 13.45
CA GLN A 112 -16.12 -5.93 12.98
C GLN A 112 -17.35 -6.81 12.81
N ILE A 113 -18.26 -6.82 13.80
CA ILE A 113 -19.50 -7.61 13.74
C ILE A 113 -20.39 -7.12 12.58
N SER A 114 -20.56 -5.81 12.42
CA SER A 114 -21.40 -5.24 11.34
C SER A 114 -20.86 -5.64 9.96
N MET A 115 -19.54 -5.64 9.79
CA MET A 115 -18.87 -6.03 8.55
C MET A 115 -18.98 -7.54 8.28
N ILE A 116 -18.74 -8.37 9.30
CA ILE A 116 -18.93 -9.82 9.21
C ILE A 116 -20.38 -10.16 8.82
N MET A 117 -21.35 -9.45 9.39
CA MET A 117 -22.76 -9.66 9.07
C MET A 117 -23.10 -9.26 7.63
N ALA A 118 -22.57 -8.14 7.14
CA ALA A 118 -22.71 -7.74 5.73
C ALA A 118 -22.16 -8.80 4.78
N ILE A 119 -20.98 -9.35 5.10
CA ILE A 119 -20.33 -10.40 4.32
C ILE A 119 -21.15 -11.68 4.33
N ASP A 120 -21.75 -12.06 5.46
CA ASP A 120 -22.59 -13.25 5.52
C ASP A 120 -23.88 -13.10 4.70
N TRP A 121 -24.47 -11.90 4.68
CA TRP A 121 -25.59 -11.62 3.78
C TRP A 121 -25.15 -11.68 2.31
N LEU A 122 -23.97 -11.14 1.98
CA LEU A 122 -23.40 -11.28 0.65
C LEU A 122 -23.11 -12.75 0.29
N LYS A 123 -22.61 -13.58 1.23
CA LYS A 123 -22.40 -15.02 0.99
C LYS A 123 -23.69 -15.71 0.58
N SER A 124 -24.79 -15.46 1.28
CA SER A 124 -26.11 -16.02 0.92
C SER A 124 -26.60 -15.50 -0.43
N ALA A 125 -26.35 -14.22 -0.73
CA ALA A 125 -26.75 -13.62 -2.00
C ALA A 125 -25.95 -14.13 -3.21
N LEU A 126 -24.68 -14.49 -2.98
CA LEU A 126 -23.74 -14.95 -4.00
C LEU A 126 -23.74 -16.48 -4.19
N ASP A 127 -24.62 -17.22 -3.50
CA ASP A 127 -24.81 -18.65 -3.77
C ASP A 127 -25.42 -18.83 -5.17
N GLU A 128 -24.64 -19.43 -6.08
CA GLU A 128 -25.06 -19.65 -7.48
C GLU A 128 -26.27 -20.58 -7.60
N ASN A 129 -26.47 -21.50 -6.64
CA ASN A 129 -27.55 -22.48 -6.68
C ASN A 129 -28.81 -21.97 -6.00
N HIS A 130 -28.66 -21.22 -4.91
CA HIS A 130 -29.77 -20.74 -4.10
C HIS A 130 -29.56 -19.26 -3.71
N PRO A 131 -29.56 -18.33 -4.69
CA PRO A 131 -29.25 -16.94 -4.42
C PRO A 131 -30.36 -16.27 -3.60
N ASP A 132 -29.97 -15.63 -2.51
CA ASP A 132 -30.88 -14.81 -1.71
C ASP A 132 -30.83 -13.34 -2.18
N THR A 133 -31.79 -12.98 -3.03
CA THR A 133 -31.89 -11.64 -3.63
C THR A 133 -32.18 -10.54 -2.60
N ASP A 134 -32.84 -10.85 -1.49
CA ASP A 134 -33.14 -9.87 -0.45
C ASP A 134 -31.87 -9.60 0.38
N ARG A 135 -31.10 -10.65 0.67
CA ARG A 135 -29.80 -10.53 1.34
C ARG A 135 -28.77 -9.80 0.49
N TRP A 136 -28.90 -9.80 -0.84
CA TRP A 136 -28.06 -8.95 -1.69
C TRP A 136 -28.21 -7.47 -1.31
N TYR A 137 -29.43 -6.96 -1.31
CA TYR A 137 -29.66 -5.53 -1.03
C TYR A 137 -29.22 -5.14 0.37
N LEU A 138 -29.48 -5.99 1.36
CA LEU A 138 -29.06 -5.79 2.74
C LEU A 138 -27.53 -5.82 2.87
N GLY A 139 -26.90 -6.87 2.35
CA GLY A 139 -25.46 -7.09 2.43
C GLY A 139 -24.67 -6.02 1.67
N TYR A 140 -25.08 -5.70 0.45
CA TYR A 140 -24.44 -4.69 -0.39
C TYR A 140 -24.58 -3.29 0.20
N ALA A 141 -25.78 -2.88 0.64
CA ALA A 141 -25.99 -1.57 1.25
C ALA A 141 -25.21 -1.42 2.55
N LEU A 142 -25.22 -2.44 3.42
CA LEU A 142 -24.45 -2.43 4.66
C LEU A 142 -22.93 -2.37 4.38
N PHE A 143 -22.43 -3.21 3.47
CA PHE A 143 -21.02 -3.25 3.07
C PHE A 143 -20.55 -1.89 2.54
N ALA A 144 -21.29 -1.33 1.58
CA ALA A 144 -20.97 -0.06 0.97
C ALA A 144 -21.03 1.08 1.98
N GLY A 145 -22.08 1.13 2.79
CA GLY A 145 -22.28 2.16 3.81
C GLY A 145 -21.17 2.19 4.85
N ARG A 146 -20.81 1.01 5.39
CA ARG A 146 -19.69 0.90 6.34
C ARG A 146 -18.37 1.33 5.72
N THR A 147 -18.13 0.98 4.47
CA THR A 147 -16.94 1.42 3.73
C THR A 147 -16.87 2.94 3.61
N LEU A 148 -17.97 3.57 3.17
CA LEU A 148 -18.04 5.03 3.00
C LEU A 148 -17.89 5.79 4.32
N GLN A 149 -18.29 5.17 5.43
CA GLN A 149 -18.11 5.68 6.79
C GLN A 149 -16.69 5.45 7.35
N GLY A 150 -15.77 4.87 6.57
CA GLY A 150 -14.38 4.63 7.00
C GLY A 150 -14.20 3.45 7.96
N SER A 151 -15.05 2.42 7.85
CA SER A 151 -14.93 1.18 8.63
C SER A 151 -13.53 0.57 8.49
N PHE A 152 -12.88 0.29 9.62
CA PHE A 152 -11.58 -0.37 9.63
C PHE A 152 -11.72 -1.84 9.21
N ALA A 153 -12.79 -2.50 9.66
CA ALA A 153 -13.11 -3.87 9.32
C ALA A 153 -13.26 -4.11 7.80
N ALA A 154 -13.70 -3.09 7.04
CA ALA A 154 -13.79 -3.14 5.58
C ALA A 154 -12.41 -3.15 4.89
N ILE A 155 -11.42 -2.48 5.47
CA ILE A 155 -10.04 -2.41 4.95
C ILE A 155 -9.37 -3.79 5.01
N GLU A 156 -9.58 -4.51 6.12
CA GLU A 156 -8.96 -5.82 6.38
C GLU A 156 -9.50 -6.95 5.49
N ARG A 157 -10.57 -6.70 4.71
CA ARG A 157 -11.27 -7.73 3.94
C ARG A 157 -11.34 -7.41 2.44
N PRO A 158 -10.20 -7.27 1.74
CA PRO A 158 -10.19 -7.01 0.29
C PRO A 158 -10.82 -8.17 -0.52
N ASN A 159 -10.86 -9.38 0.02
CA ASN A 159 -11.52 -10.52 -0.63
C ASN A 159 -13.03 -10.31 -0.81
N SER A 160 -13.68 -9.52 0.05
CA SER A 160 -15.11 -9.25 -0.07
C SER A 160 -15.44 -8.40 -1.31
N ILE A 161 -14.57 -7.45 -1.68
CA ILE A 161 -14.76 -6.69 -2.91
C ILE A 161 -14.59 -7.60 -4.14
N LEU A 162 -13.59 -8.49 -4.12
CA LEU A 162 -13.38 -9.47 -5.19
C LEU A 162 -14.55 -10.44 -5.32
N SER A 163 -15.14 -10.86 -4.20
CA SER A 163 -16.29 -11.76 -4.21
C SER A 163 -17.49 -11.13 -4.93
N MET A 164 -17.72 -9.84 -4.72
CA MET A 164 -18.74 -9.10 -5.48
C MET A 164 -18.36 -8.93 -6.95
N VAL A 165 -17.10 -8.63 -7.28
CA VAL A 165 -16.65 -8.51 -8.67
C VAL A 165 -16.90 -9.80 -9.46
N PHE A 166 -16.56 -10.95 -8.87
CA PHE A 166 -16.70 -12.24 -9.54
C PHE A 166 -18.06 -12.89 -9.35
N GLY A 167 -18.88 -12.40 -8.41
CA GLY A 167 -20.16 -13.01 -8.09
C GLY A 167 -20.05 -14.33 -7.35
N SER A 168 -18.94 -14.59 -6.68
CA SER A 168 -18.70 -15.84 -5.96
C SER A 168 -17.78 -15.59 -4.77
N MET A 169 -17.99 -16.35 -3.69
CA MET A 169 -17.11 -16.32 -2.52
C MET A 169 -15.79 -17.08 -2.76
N GLU A 170 -15.76 -17.94 -3.78
CA GLU A 170 -14.55 -18.62 -4.24
C GLU A 170 -13.82 -17.73 -5.23
N ILE A 171 -12.89 -16.93 -4.70
CA ILE A 171 -12.13 -15.99 -5.53
C ILE A 171 -11.16 -16.77 -6.43
N PRO A 172 -11.15 -16.51 -7.73
CA PRO A 172 -10.25 -17.17 -8.67
C PRO A 172 -8.78 -16.97 -8.27
N ILE A 173 -8.00 -18.05 -8.27
CA ILE A 173 -6.57 -17.95 -7.92
C ILE A 173 -5.75 -17.33 -9.09
N HIS A 174 -6.29 -17.32 -10.32
CA HIS A 174 -5.55 -16.88 -11.52
C HIS A 174 -6.39 -16.10 -12.57
N GLY A 175 -5.68 -15.20 -13.27
CA GLY A 175 -6.17 -13.98 -13.92
C GLY A 175 -6.80 -14.05 -15.32
N GLU A 176 -7.61 -15.06 -15.63
CA GLU A 176 -8.38 -15.08 -16.90
C GLU A 176 -9.90 -15.11 -16.71
N GLN A 177 -10.39 -15.14 -15.47
CA GLN A 177 -11.82 -15.24 -15.24
C GLN A 177 -12.54 -13.91 -15.54
N ILE A 178 -13.63 -14.02 -16.29
CA ILE A 178 -14.45 -12.87 -16.68
C ILE A 178 -15.23 -12.43 -15.43
N PRO A 179 -15.07 -11.17 -14.99
CA PRO A 179 -15.83 -10.68 -13.85
C PRO A 179 -17.32 -10.57 -14.21
N HIS A 180 -18.17 -10.73 -13.20
CA HIS A 180 -19.61 -10.68 -13.40
C HIS A 180 -20.04 -9.24 -13.75
N PRO A 181 -20.84 -9.00 -14.81
CA PRO A 181 -21.21 -7.64 -15.23
C PRO A 181 -21.90 -6.83 -14.14
N ARG A 182 -22.84 -7.43 -13.39
CA ARG A 182 -23.52 -6.77 -12.25
C ARG A 182 -22.56 -6.53 -11.09
N GLY A 183 -21.55 -7.40 -10.92
CA GLY A 183 -20.51 -7.26 -9.91
C GLY A 183 -19.61 -6.07 -10.19
N ILE A 184 -19.18 -5.90 -11.44
CA ILE A 184 -18.44 -4.71 -11.89
C ILE A 184 -19.25 -3.45 -11.65
N LEU A 185 -20.54 -3.40 -12.03
CA LEU A 185 -21.38 -2.23 -11.79
C LEU A 185 -21.50 -1.89 -10.31
N ALA A 186 -21.74 -2.91 -9.47
CA ALA A 186 -21.84 -2.76 -8.02
C ALA A 186 -20.56 -2.19 -7.41
N VAL A 187 -19.41 -2.75 -7.76
CA VAL A 187 -18.12 -2.28 -7.22
C VAL A 187 -17.74 -0.91 -7.78
N ASN A 188 -18.03 -0.64 -9.06
CA ASN A 188 -17.79 0.66 -9.67
C ASN A 188 -18.54 1.77 -8.92
N SER A 189 -19.82 1.54 -8.56
CA SER A 189 -20.58 2.52 -7.78
C SER A 189 -20.02 2.77 -6.39
N ILE A 190 -19.46 1.75 -5.71
CA ILE A 190 -18.78 1.95 -4.43
C ILE A 190 -17.53 2.81 -4.63
N LEU A 191 -16.68 2.45 -5.59
CA LEU A 191 -15.43 3.18 -5.86
C LEU A 191 -15.68 4.62 -6.28
N ASP A 192 -16.76 4.89 -7.03
CA ASP A 192 -17.15 6.26 -7.43
C ASP A 192 -17.59 7.11 -6.23
N ALA A 193 -18.21 6.51 -5.22
CA ALA A 193 -18.65 7.21 -4.02
C ALA A 193 -17.55 7.36 -2.95
N MET A 194 -16.44 6.62 -3.06
CA MET A 194 -15.27 6.73 -2.20
C MET A 194 -14.42 7.98 -2.49
N ASP A 195 -15.07 9.14 -2.64
CA ASP A 195 -14.44 10.43 -2.94
C ASP A 195 -14.21 11.24 -1.66
N ASN A 196 -13.54 10.64 -0.68
CA ASN A 196 -13.13 11.35 0.53
C ASN A 196 -11.86 10.75 1.15
N SER A 197 -11.16 11.54 1.98
CA SER A 197 -9.94 11.10 2.65
C SER A 197 -10.17 9.97 3.66
N GLN A 198 -11.37 9.83 4.22
CA GLN A 198 -11.73 8.74 5.14
C GLN A 198 -11.77 7.36 4.44
N SER A 199 -12.04 7.35 3.14
CA SER A 199 -12.10 6.14 2.31
C SER A 199 -10.72 5.70 1.81
N MET A 200 -9.71 6.57 1.87
CA MET A 200 -8.35 6.29 1.35
C MET A 200 -7.71 5.01 1.91
N PRO A 201 -7.85 4.64 3.20
CA PRO A 201 -7.35 3.36 3.68
C PRO A 201 -7.95 2.15 2.96
N ALA A 202 -9.26 2.18 2.68
CA ALA A 202 -9.93 1.12 1.92
C ALA A 202 -9.50 1.13 0.44
N VAL A 203 -9.39 2.32 -0.19
CA VAL A 203 -8.84 2.47 -1.56
C VAL A 203 -7.45 1.82 -1.64
N ASN A 204 -6.56 2.12 -0.70
CA ASN A 204 -5.21 1.55 -0.68
C ASN A 204 -5.18 0.03 -0.49
N SER A 205 -6.14 -0.54 0.24
CA SER A 205 -6.23 -2.00 0.40
C SER A 205 -6.80 -2.67 -0.85
N TRP A 206 -7.83 -2.06 -1.45
CA TRP A 206 -8.63 -2.72 -2.48
C TRP A 206 -8.06 -2.58 -3.89
N LEU A 207 -7.51 -1.41 -4.26
CA LEU A 207 -6.98 -1.22 -5.62
C LEU A 207 -5.87 -2.22 -5.96
N PRO A 208 -4.90 -2.54 -5.08
CA PRO A 208 -3.93 -3.61 -5.33
C PRO A 208 -4.58 -4.97 -5.56
N ALA A 209 -5.57 -5.34 -4.75
CA ALA A 209 -6.26 -6.61 -4.87
C ALA A 209 -7.02 -6.73 -6.20
N LEU A 210 -7.68 -5.65 -6.63
CA LEU A 210 -8.37 -5.58 -7.92
C LEU A 210 -7.39 -5.57 -9.10
N ALA A 211 -6.24 -4.91 -8.95
CA ALA A 211 -5.19 -4.82 -9.96
C ALA A 211 -4.54 -6.17 -10.32
N MET A 212 -4.66 -7.17 -9.44
CA MET A 212 -4.18 -8.53 -9.70
C MET A 212 -4.90 -9.21 -10.89
N TYR A 213 -6.11 -8.75 -11.24
CA TYR A 213 -6.94 -9.38 -12.26
C TYR A 213 -7.06 -8.47 -13.48
N PRO A 214 -6.46 -8.81 -14.65
CA PRO A 214 -6.41 -7.93 -15.82
C PRO A 214 -7.79 -7.43 -16.29
N SER A 215 -8.75 -8.35 -16.43
CA SER A 215 -10.12 -8.01 -16.85
C SER A 215 -10.85 -7.09 -15.87
N VAL A 216 -10.56 -7.20 -14.57
CA VAL A 216 -11.13 -6.34 -13.53
C VAL A 216 -10.47 -4.98 -13.55
N ALA A 217 -9.13 -4.97 -13.58
CA ALA A 217 -8.32 -3.77 -13.63
C ALA A 217 -8.71 -2.87 -14.81
N PHE A 218 -8.91 -3.48 -15.99
CA PHE A 218 -9.36 -2.80 -17.19
C PHE A 218 -10.78 -2.24 -17.05
N ARG A 219 -11.76 -3.07 -16.63
CA ARG A 219 -13.17 -2.66 -16.55
C ARG A 219 -13.45 -1.62 -15.48
N LEU A 220 -12.72 -1.65 -14.37
CA LEU A 220 -12.83 -0.69 -13.28
C LEU A 220 -11.86 0.49 -13.43
N GLN A 221 -11.05 0.54 -14.49
CA GLN A 221 -10.07 1.61 -14.75
C GLN A 221 -9.15 1.87 -13.55
N ILE A 222 -8.60 0.81 -12.96
CA ILE A 222 -7.90 0.90 -11.66
C ILE A 222 -6.68 1.83 -11.71
N ALA A 223 -5.95 1.89 -12.83
CA ALA A 223 -4.83 2.81 -13.00
C ALA A 223 -5.25 4.28 -12.92
N ASP A 224 -6.35 4.64 -13.59
CA ASP A 224 -6.86 6.00 -13.62
C ASP A 224 -7.43 6.39 -12.25
N ARG A 225 -8.15 5.47 -11.58
CA ARG A 225 -8.64 5.68 -10.20
C ARG A 225 -7.51 5.88 -9.20
N ALA A 226 -6.45 5.08 -9.28
CA ALA A 226 -5.28 5.23 -8.43
C ALA A 226 -4.61 6.59 -8.65
N LEU A 227 -4.53 7.05 -9.90
CA LEU A 227 -3.97 8.36 -10.23
C LEU A 227 -4.85 9.49 -9.69
N GLU A 228 -6.17 9.42 -9.89
CA GLU A 228 -7.11 10.42 -9.38
C GLU A 228 -7.06 10.51 -7.85
N ALA A 229 -6.98 9.37 -7.15
CA ALA A 229 -6.87 9.34 -5.70
C ALA A 229 -5.59 10.07 -5.22
N ILE A 230 -4.46 9.84 -5.87
CA ILE A 230 -3.19 10.53 -5.57
C ILE A 230 -3.31 12.04 -5.84
N ILE A 231 -3.93 12.43 -6.96
CA ILE A 231 -4.10 13.85 -7.33
C ILE A 231 -4.98 14.57 -6.30
N ARG A 232 -6.07 13.95 -5.86
CA ARG A 232 -7.02 14.57 -4.91
C ARG A 232 -6.50 14.57 -3.48
N TYR A 233 -5.80 13.52 -3.07
CA TYR A 233 -5.37 13.30 -1.68
C TYR A 233 -3.86 13.06 -1.55
N PRO A 234 -2.99 13.94 -2.06
CA PRO A 234 -1.54 13.70 -2.12
C PRO A 234 -0.85 13.64 -0.75
N GLU A 235 -1.46 14.23 0.28
CA GLU A 235 -0.97 14.18 1.66
C GLU A 235 -1.46 12.94 2.44
N SER A 236 -2.36 12.16 1.85
CA SER A 236 -2.76 10.87 2.41
C SER A 236 -1.74 9.80 2.05
N ASN A 237 -1.69 8.72 2.83
CA ASN A 237 -0.94 7.55 2.40
C ASN A 237 -1.52 7.05 1.06
N CYS A 238 -0.69 6.95 0.02
CA CYS A 238 -1.09 6.49 -1.31
C CYS A 238 -0.31 5.23 -1.74
N SER A 239 0.27 4.49 -0.80
CA SER A 239 1.11 3.33 -1.09
C SER A 239 0.38 2.28 -1.91
N GLY A 240 -0.86 1.97 -1.54
CA GLY A 240 -1.69 1.01 -2.26
C GLY A 240 -2.05 1.47 -3.68
N CYS A 241 -2.24 2.77 -3.89
CA CYS A 241 -2.50 3.30 -5.24
C CYS A 241 -1.28 3.07 -6.16
N LEU A 242 -0.06 3.34 -5.67
CA LEU A 242 1.16 3.06 -6.44
C LEU A 242 1.39 1.55 -6.64
N ASP A 243 1.18 0.75 -5.59
CA ASP A 243 1.32 -0.71 -5.65
C ASP A 243 0.34 -1.30 -6.69
N ALA A 244 -0.87 -0.75 -6.79
CA ALA A 244 -1.84 -1.11 -7.83
C ALA A 244 -1.34 -0.77 -9.24
N MET A 245 -0.81 0.43 -9.48
CA MET A 245 -0.24 0.81 -10.78
C MET A 245 0.94 -0.09 -11.18
N ILE A 246 1.82 -0.42 -10.23
CA ILE A 246 2.94 -1.34 -10.45
C ILE A 246 2.41 -2.74 -10.75
N GLN A 247 1.36 -3.19 -10.07
CA GLN A 247 0.75 -4.49 -10.36
C GLN A 247 0.12 -4.53 -11.77
N ILE A 248 -0.53 -3.44 -12.20
CA ILE A 248 -1.10 -3.31 -13.54
C ILE A 248 -0.04 -3.44 -14.63
N SER A 249 1.20 -3.01 -14.38
CA SER A 249 2.29 -3.13 -15.37
C SER A 249 2.57 -4.56 -15.86
N THR A 250 2.08 -5.57 -15.14
CA THR A 250 2.21 -6.98 -15.54
C THR A 250 1.30 -7.37 -16.69
N HIS A 251 0.23 -6.61 -16.97
CA HIS A 251 -0.76 -6.93 -18.00
C HIS A 251 -1.22 -5.73 -18.85
N ASP A 252 -1.05 -4.49 -18.38
CA ASP A 252 -1.30 -3.25 -19.13
C ASP A 252 -0.20 -2.21 -18.83
N SER A 253 0.94 -2.38 -19.52
CA SER A 253 2.12 -1.53 -19.35
C SER A 253 1.90 -0.08 -19.80
N ASP A 254 1.03 0.16 -20.78
CA ASP A 254 0.75 1.49 -21.31
C ASP A 254 -0.04 2.33 -20.30
N SER A 255 -1.09 1.76 -19.71
CA SER A 255 -1.85 2.44 -18.65
C SER A 255 -1.02 2.67 -17.39
N ALA A 256 -0.24 1.66 -16.97
CA ALA A 256 0.68 1.81 -15.84
C ALA A 256 1.72 2.90 -16.08
N ARG A 257 2.37 2.92 -17.26
CA ARG A 257 3.34 3.95 -17.65
C ARG A 257 2.73 5.34 -17.59
N ARG A 258 1.57 5.52 -18.22
CA ARG A 258 0.88 6.81 -18.27
C ARG A 258 0.52 7.32 -16.87
N ALA A 259 -0.01 6.46 -16.00
CA ALA A 259 -0.39 6.82 -14.65
C ALA A 259 0.83 7.14 -13.75
N LEU A 260 1.88 6.31 -13.79
CA LEU A 260 3.10 6.53 -13.01
C LEU A 260 3.86 7.78 -13.44
N MET A 261 3.96 8.04 -14.75
CA MET A 261 4.58 9.27 -15.26
C MET A 261 3.79 10.51 -14.88
N SER A 262 2.46 10.45 -14.99
CA SER A 262 1.59 11.56 -14.54
C SER A 262 1.74 11.82 -13.04
N THR A 263 1.90 10.76 -12.24
CA THR A 263 2.13 10.86 -10.80
C THR A 263 3.48 11.52 -10.49
N CYS A 264 4.54 11.14 -11.22
CA CYS A 264 5.85 11.77 -11.11
C CYS A 264 5.80 13.28 -11.44
N ASP A 265 4.99 13.67 -12.41
CA ASP A 265 4.86 15.06 -12.86
C ASP A 265 4.10 15.96 -11.86
N LEU A 266 3.42 15.40 -10.84
CA LEU A 266 2.74 16.17 -9.79
C LEU A 266 3.71 16.96 -8.91
N LYS A 267 4.97 16.52 -8.80
CA LYS A 267 6.02 17.14 -7.96
C LYS A 267 5.60 17.37 -6.50
N ASN A 268 4.65 16.59 -5.99
CA ASN A 268 4.32 16.60 -4.57
C ASN A 268 5.40 15.83 -3.79
N ARG A 269 5.93 16.42 -2.73
CA ARG A 269 7.04 15.86 -1.94
C ARG A 269 6.75 14.47 -1.39
N SER A 270 5.60 14.30 -0.74
CA SER A 270 5.18 13.04 -0.10
C SER A 270 5.04 11.93 -1.15
N VAL A 271 4.42 12.25 -2.29
CA VAL A 271 4.25 11.33 -3.42
C VAL A 271 5.59 10.98 -4.08
N SER A 272 6.47 11.95 -4.30
CA SER A 272 7.79 11.73 -4.91
C SER A 272 8.68 10.82 -4.07
N GLN A 273 8.68 10.98 -2.74
CA GLN A 273 9.41 10.10 -1.83
C GLN A 273 8.86 8.67 -1.88
N LEU A 274 7.53 8.54 -1.81
CA LEU A 274 6.87 7.24 -1.89
C LEU A 274 7.11 6.53 -3.23
N LEU A 275 7.11 7.28 -4.35
CA LEU A 275 7.43 6.75 -5.67
C LEU A 275 8.89 6.30 -5.75
N ALA A 276 9.83 7.07 -5.19
CA ALA A 276 11.24 6.71 -5.10
C ALA A 276 11.44 5.39 -4.33
N ASP A 277 10.72 5.20 -3.22
CA ASP A 277 10.74 3.97 -2.41
C ASP A 277 10.17 2.74 -3.15
N ARG A 278 9.49 2.93 -4.28
CA ARG A 278 8.90 1.86 -5.09
C ARG A 278 9.63 1.58 -6.40
N LEU A 279 10.72 2.30 -6.67
CA LEU A 279 11.48 2.13 -7.92
C LEU A 279 12.04 0.72 -8.09
N ASP A 280 12.48 0.05 -7.02
CA ASP A 280 12.97 -1.34 -7.10
C ASP A 280 11.87 -2.31 -7.52
N ALA A 281 10.68 -2.18 -6.94
CA ALA A 281 9.51 -3.00 -7.26
C ALA A 281 9.04 -2.75 -8.71
N LEU A 282 9.15 -1.51 -9.18
CA LEU A 282 8.88 -1.16 -10.58
C LEU A 282 9.97 -1.70 -11.51
N SER A 283 11.24 -1.63 -11.13
CA SER A 283 12.37 -2.06 -11.95
C SER A 283 12.30 -3.53 -12.33
N GLY A 284 11.84 -4.39 -11.40
CA GLY A 284 11.60 -5.80 -11.67
C GLY A 284 10.57 -6.08 -12.77
N ARG A 285 9.73 -5.10 -13.13
CA ARG A 285 8.66 -5.23 -14.14
C ARG A 285 8.89 -4.34 -15.37
N MET A 286 9.25 -3.07 -15.15
CA MET A 286 9.46 -2.04 -16.17
C MET A 286 10.78 -1.29 -15.92
N PRO A 287 11.94 -1.91 -16.18
CA PRO A 287 13.24 -1.35 -15.80
C PRO A 287 13.56 -0.03 -16.51
N ASN A 288 13.12 0.14 -17.76
CA ASN A 288 13.34 1.40 -18.50
C ASN A 288 12.53 2.56 -17.89
N LEU A 289 11.29 2.28 -17.48
CA LEU A 289 10.43 3.29 -16.85
C LEU A 289 10.96 3.64 -15.45
N ALA A 290 11.47 2.68 -14.69
CA ALA A 290 12.07 2.94 -13.38
C ALA A 290 13.26 3.92 -13.48
N LEU A 291 14.14 3.74 -14.48
CA LEU A 291 15.23 4.67 -14.74
C LEU A 291 14.73 6.05 -15.20
N GLU A 292 13.73 6.11 -16.08
CA GLU A 292 13.14 7.38 -16.53
C GLU A 292 12.49 8.16 -15.37
N ILE A 293 11.78 7.48 -14.47
CA ILE A 293 11.21 8.09 -13.26
C ILE A 293 12.32 8.51 -12.30
N HIS A 294 13.36 7.68 -12.13
CA HIS A 294 14.54 8.05 -11.31
C HIS A 294 15.15 9.36 -11.80
N ASP A 295 15.40 9.48 -13.10
CA ASP A 295 15.97 10.69 -13.72
C ASP A 295 15.06 11.92 -13.49
N LYS A 296 13.74 11.76 -13.63
CA LYS A 296 12.79 12.85 -13.36
C LYS A 296 12.76 13.26 -11.89
N LEU A 297 12.78 12.29 -10.96
CA LEU A 297 12.77 12.56 -9.52
C LEU A 297 14.10 13.17 -9.03
N ALA A 298 15.21 12.91 -9.72
CA ALA A 298 16.51 13.50 -9.43
C ALA A 298 16.56 15.01 -9.70
N ILE A 299 15.61 15.56 -10.47
CA ILE A 299 15.43 17.01 -10.66
C ILE A 299 14.75 17.60 -9.41
N THR A 300 15.49 17.70 -8.31
CA THR A 300 14.97 18.12 -7.00
C THR A 300 16.06 18.76 -6.12
N ASP A 301 15.63 19.64 -5.21
CA ASP A 301 16.46 20.17 -4.14
C ASP A 301 16.24 19.43 -2.80
N ASP A 302 15.35 18.43 -2.76
CA ASP A 302 15.07 17.67 -1.53
C ASP A 302 16.17 16.64 -1.24
N SER A 303 17.08 17.00 -0.34
CA SER A 303 18.16 16.13 0.15
C SER A 303 17.72 14.75 0.63
N SER A 304 16.49 14.63 1.16
CA SER A 304 15.95 13.34 1.61
C SER A 304 15.59 12.44 0.43
N LEU A 305 14.98 13.00 -0.62
CA LEU A 305 14.67 12.31 -1.87
C LEU A 305 15.96 11.89 -2.59
N ILE A 306 16.94 12.79 -2.70
CA ILE A 306 18.26 12.46 -3.29
C ILE A 306 18.91 11.28 -2.57
N SER A 307 18.81 11.22 -1.23
CA SER A 307 19.34 10.09 -0.45
C SER A 307 18.64 8.77 -0.77
N ILE A 308 17.32 8.78 -1.01
CA ILE A 308 16.55 7.59 -1.40
C ILE A 308 16.96 7.14 -2.80
N LEU A 309 17.01 8.06 -3.76
CA LEU A 309 17.42 7.80 -5.15
C LEU A 309 18.85 7.27 -5.23
N SER A 310 19.76 7.78 -4.39
CA SER A 310 21.14 7.31 -4.26
C SER A 310 21.23 5.87 -3.76
N ASN A 311 20.37 5.50 -2.81
CA ASN A 311 20.33 4.16 -2.26
C ASN A 311 19.81 3.14 -3.29
N ALA A 312 18.79 3.50 -4.06
CA ALA A 312 18.16 2.63 -5.05
C ALA A 312 18.92 2.53 -6.39
N LEU A 313 19.80 3.49 -6.74
CA LEU A 313 20.40 3.53 -8.08
C LEU A 313 21.14 2.22 -8.45
N ALA A 314 21.89 1.64 -7.52
CA ALA A 314 22.64 0.41 -7.77
C ALA A 314 21.74 -0.76 -8.15
N SER A 315 20.63 -0.96 -7.42
CA SER A 315 19.67 -2.03 -7.72
C SER A 315 18.98 -1.81 -9.05
N LEU A 316 18.63 -0.55 -9.39
CA LEU A 316 18.04 -0.20 -10.69
C LEU A 316 18.97 -0.51 -11.87
N CYS A 317 20.27 -0.29 -11.70
CA CYS A 317 21.28 -0.52 -12.73
C CYS A 317 21.85 -1.95 -12.74
N THR A 318 21.35 -2.88 -11.92
CA THR A 318 21.91 -4.26 -11.81
C THR A 318 22.01 -4.97 -13.17
N GLN A 319 21.00 -4.83 -14.02
CA GLN A 319 20.98 -5.43 -15.36
C GLN A 319 21.61 -4.55 -16.45
N ARG A 320 21.94 -3.29 -16.11
CA ARG A 320 22.48 -2.26 -17.00
C ARG A 320 23.55 -1.45 -16.28
N PRO A 321 24.69 -2.08 -15.94
CA PRO A 321 25.75 -1.42 -15.19
C PRO A 321 26.30 -0.17 -15.91
N GLU A 322 26.18 -0.11 -17.24
CA GLU A 322 26.56 1.04 -18.07
C GLU A 322 25.78 2.32 -17.76
N GLU A 323 24.57 2.20 -17.20
CA GLU A 323 23.68 3.33 -16.89
C GLU A 323 23.98 3.97 -15.52
N TYR A 324 24.76 3.28 -14.68
CA TYR A 324 25.08 3.69 -13.31
C TYR A 324 25.97 4.94 -13.24
N PRO A 325 27.10 5.05 -13.97
CA PRO A 325 28.08 6.10 -13.73
C PRO A 325 27.54 7.51 -13.97
N ILE A 326 26.79 7.71 -15.05
CA ILE A 326 26.24 9.01 -15.43
C ILE A 326 25.24 9.50 -14.37
N ARG A 327 24.36 8.61 -13.88
CA ARG A 327 23.37 8.93 -12.84
C ARG A 327 24.01 9.13 -11.47
N ALA A 328 25.00 8.31 -11.14
CA ALA A 328 25.73 8.43 -9.89
C ALA A 328 26.50 9.76 -9.83
N ALA A 329 27.16 10.15 -10.94
CA ALA A 329 27.84 11.44 -11.05
C ALA A 329 26.86 12.62 -10.86
N HIS A 330 25.68 12.55 -11.48
CA HIS A 330 24.65 13.56 -11.28
C HIS A 330 24.22 13.66 -9.81
N LEU A 331 23.93 12.53 -9.15
CA LEU A 331 23.52 12.50 -7.73
C LEU A 331 24.63 12.96 -6.77
N ILE A 332 25.91 12.74 -7.11
CA ILE A 332 27.05 13.31 -6.36
C ILE A 332 27.01 14.83 -6.46
N SER A 333 26.82 15.37 -7.66
CA SER A 333 26.86 16.82 -7.92
C SER A 333 25.75 17.63 -7.23
N ILE A 334 24.57 17.05 -7.04
CA ILE A 334 23.42 17.71 -6.40
C ILE A 334 23.22 17.27 -4.94
N GLY A 335 23.90 16.20 -4.53
CA GLY A 335 23.70 15.55 -3.25
C GLY A 335 24.52 16.15 -2.12
N ASN A 336 24.35 15.57 -0.93
CA ASN A 336 25.23 15.84 0.21
C ASN A 336 26.05 14.59 0.54
N ASP A 337 26.93 14.69 1.54
CA ASP A 337 27.74 13.55 2.00
C ASP A 337 26.91 12.29 2.31
N ARG A 338 25.66 12.43 2.79
CA ARG A 338 24.79 11.27 3.04
C ARG A 338 24.43 10.56 1.74
N SER A 339 24.07 11.30 0.69
CA SER A 339 23.77 10.73 -0.64
C SER A 339 24.99 10.03 -1.24
N ILE A 340 26.16 10.67 -1.19
CA ILE A 340 27.43 10.11 -1.67
C ILE A 340 27.76 8.80 -0.91
N ARG A 341 27.61 8.80 0.42
CA ARG A 341 27.78 7.58 1.22
C ARG A 341 26.87 6.44 0.81
N ARG A 342 25.62 6.74 0.44
CA ARG A 342 24.67 5.72 -0.03
C ARG A 342 25.11 5.10 -1.34
N LEU A 343 25.58 5.90 -2.30
CA LEU A 343 26.13 5.40 -3.57
C LEU A 343 27.36 4.51 -3.33
N ILE A 344 28.26 4.94 -2.45
CA ILE A 344 29.45 4.15 -2.09
C ILE A 344 29.08 2.80 -1.48
N GLU A 345 28.09 2.79 -0.57
CA GLU A 345 27.62 1.57 0.09
C GLU A 345 26.88 0.63 -0.86
N SER A 346 26.04 1.16 -1.73
CA SER A 346 25.12 0.36 -2.55
C SER A 346 25.73 -0.11 -3.87
N GLY A 347 26.56 0.70 -4.54
CA GLY A 347 26.89 0.48 -5.96
C GLY A 347 28.36 0.56 -6.36
N PHE A 348 29.22 1.26 -5.61
CA PHE A 348 30.60 1.52 -6.08
C PHE A 348 31.44 0.26 -6.30
N ARG A 349 31.22 -0.81 -5.53
CA ARG A 349 31.91 -2.08 -5.76
C ARG A 349 31.52 -2.68 -7.11
N THR A 350 30.22 -2.84 -7.33
CA THR A 350 29.67 -3.39 -8.59
C THR A 350 30.07 -2.54 -9.79
N TYR A 351 30.14 -1.22 -9.61
CA TYR A 351 30.67 -0.31 -10.62
C TYR A 351 32.13 -0.62 -10.96
N LEU A 352 33.02 -0.70 -9.97
CA LEU A 352 34.44 -0.97 -10.20
C LEU A 352 34.73 -2.40 -10.70
N ASP A 353 33.86 -3.35 -10.39
CA ASP A 353 33.93 -4.70 -10.96
C ASP A 353 33.66 -4.67 -12.49
N TYR A 354 32.80 -3.74 -12.94
CA TYR A 354 32.48 -3.54 -14.36
C TYR A 354 33.48 -2.62 -15.08
N ASP A 355 33.86 -1.51 -14.45
CA ASP A 355 34.82 -0.52 -14.95
C ASP A 355 35.94 -0.28 -13.91
N PRO A 356 36.97 -1.15 -13.87
CA PRO A 356 38.08 -1.02 -12.93
C PRO A 356 38.92 0.25 -13.16
N ASN A 357 38.88 0.81 -14.37
CA ASN A 357 39.66 1.99 -14.75
C ASN A 357 39.01 3.31 -14.31
N ASP A 358 37.77 3.24 -13.81
CA ASP A 358 36.99 4.42 -13.45
C ASP A 358 37.00 5.45 -14.58
N GLU A 359 36.61 5.07 -15.80
CA GLU A 359 36.71 5.93 -16.99
C GLU A 359 35.93 7.24 -16.81
N GLN A 360 34.80 7.17 -16.11
CA GLN A 360 33.93 8.31 -15.79
C GLN A 360 34.40 9.11 -14.57
N GLY A 361 35.45 8.66 -13.87
CA GLY A 361 36.06 9.40 -12.75
C GLY A 361 35.17 9.49 -11.51
N LEU A 362 34.26 8.54 -11.31
CA LEU A 362 33.29 8.55 -10.21
C LEU A 362 33.98 8.53 -8.83
N LEU A 363 35.13 7.88 -8.70
CA LEU A 363 35.90 7.87 -7.44
C LEU A 363 36.43 9.26 -7.12
N SER A 364 36.98 9.97 -8.11
CA SER A 364 37.48 11.34 -7.94
C SER A 364 36.35 12.33 -7.63
N HIS A 365 35.21 12.24 -8.30
CA HIS A 365 34.06 13.12 -8.03
C HIS A 365 33.53 12.90 -6.61
N ALA A 366 33.28 11.64 -6.22
CA ALA A 366 32.81 11.31 -4.88
C ALA A 366 33.81 11.68 -3.77
N TRP A 367 35.12 11.68 -4.09
CA TRP A 367 36.15 12.09 -3.17
C TRP A 367 36.09 13.60 -2.91
N LEU A 368 36.04 14.41 -3.97
CA LEU A 368 36.07 15.86 -3.87
C LEU A 368 34.80 16.42 -3.20
N ASP A 369 33.63 15.90 -3.58
CA ASP A 369 32.35 16.37 -3.05
C ASP A 369 31.95 15.68 -1.73
N GLY A 370 32.64 14.59 -1.37
CA GLY A 370 32.40 13.82 -0.16
C GLY A 370 32.99 14.44 1.11
N GLY A 371 32.32 14.26 2.24
CA GLY A 371 32.87 14.57 3.56
C GLY A 371 33.81 13.49 4.09
N ASP A 372 34.32 13.69 5.31
CA ASP A 372 35.31 12.80 5.94
C ASP A 372 34.89 11.32 5.97
N LEU A 373 33.59 11.06 6.20
CA LEU A 373 33.05 9.70 6.25
C LEU A 373 33.02 9.05 4.86
N SER A 374 32.66 9.79 3.81
CA SER A 374 32.73 9.31 2.42
C SER A 374 34.17 9.01 2.04
N LYS A 375 35.09 9.96 2.29
CA LYS A 375 36.53 9.80 2.04
C LYS A 375 37.09 8.57 2.75
N SER A 376 36.73 8.34 4.02
CA SER A 376 37.14 7.16 4.77
C SER A 376 36.75 5.83 4.10
N ARG A 377 35.56 5.75 3.51
CA ARG A 377 35.08 4.56 2.79
C ARG A 377 35.71 4.41 1.42
N LEU A 378 35.86 5.52 0.69
CA LEU A 378 36.51 5.54 -0.62
C LEU A 378 37.96 5.09 -0.56
N LYS A 379 38.70 5.40 0.51
CA LYS A 379 40.09 4.91 0.72
C LYS A 379 40.20 3.40 0.53
N GLY A 380 39.24 2.64 1.05
CA GLY A 380 39.22 1.19 0.89
C GLY A 380 39.06 0.78 -0.57
N LEU A 381 38.10 1.39 -1.28
CA LEU A 381 37.83 1.09 -2.69
C LEU A 381 38.99 1.50 -3.61
N ILE A 382 39.57 2.68 -3.41
CA ILE A 382 40.71 3.17 -4.17
C ILE A 382 41.96 2.29 -3.92
N SER A 383 42.14 1.81 -2.68
CA SER A 383 43.21 0.85 -2.37
C SER A 383 43.00 -0.49 -3.08
N GLU A 384 41.77 -0.99 -3.18
CA GLU A 384 41.47 -2.20 -3.96
C GLU A 384 41.67 -1.97 -5.47
N GLN A 385 41.25 -0.82 -6.01
CA GLN A 385 41.49 -0.45 -7.41
C GLN A 385 42.98 -0.52 -7.76
N ARG A 386 43.85 0.01 -6.88
CA ARG A 386 45.30 -0.02 -7.08
C ARG A 386 45.88 -1.43 -7.16
N LYS A 387 45.35 -2.39 -6.39
CA LYS A 387 45.77 -3.79 -6.44
C LYS A 387 45.45 -4.44 -7.79
N ILE A 388 44.39 -3.98 -8.44
CA ILE A 388 43.95 -4.45 -9.76
C ILE A 388 44.71 -3.73 -10.88
N SER A 389 44.79 -2.40 -10.82
CA SER A 389 45.43 -1.55 -11.82
C SER A 389 46.08 -0.33 -11.19
N VAL A 390 47.42 -0.29 -11.23
CA VAL A 390 48.20 0.88 -10.77
C VAL A 390 47.93 2.10 -11.67
N ASP A 391 47.75 1.89 -12.97
CA ASP A 391 47.49 2.97 -13.92
C ASP A 391 46.14 3.65 -13.64
N ALA A 392 45.11 2.86 -13.31
CA ALA A 392 43.79 3.39 -12.91
C ALA A 392 43.87 4.21 -11.62
N PHE A 393 44.63 3.71 -10.64
CA PHE A 393 44.87 4.43 -9.39
C PHE A 393 45.58 5.78 -9.64
N GLU A 394 46.62 5.81 -10.47
CA GLU A 394 47.31 7.06 -10.82
C GLU A 394 46.40 8.00 -11.62
N ALA A 395 45.49 7.48 -12.46
CA ALA A 395 44.49 8.29 -13.15
C ALA A 395 43.51 8.94 -12.15
N THR A 396 43.00 8.19 -11.18
CA THR A 396 42.16 8.73 -10.09
C THR A 396 42.89 9.81 -9.31
N LEU A 397 44.16 9.60 -8.94
CA LEU A 397 44.97 10.60 -8.24
C LEU A 397 45.19 11.86 -9.09
N ARG A 398 45.44 11.72 -10.40
CA ARG A 398 45.59 12.87 -11.30
C ARG A 398 44.32 13.72 -11.34
N ARG A 399 43.16 13.09 -11.48
CA ARG A 399 41.87 13.82 -11.46
C ARG A 399 41.63 14.56 -10.14
N ILE A 400 41.97 13.95 -9.00
CA ILE A 400 41.89 14.63 -7.70
C ILE A 400 42.91 15.77 -7.63
N ASN A 401 44.12 15.55 -8.14
CA ASN A 401 45.22 16.53 -8.12
C ASN A 401 44.91 17.78 -8.95
N ASP A 402 44.18 17.61 -10.05
CA ASP A 402 43.76 18.72 -10.92
C ASP A 402 42.85 19.72 -10.18
N GLU A 403 42.11 19.27 -9.16
CA GLU A 403 41.23 20.10 -8.32
C GLU A 403 41.86 20.44 -6.94
N SER A 404 42.63 19.51 -6.35
CA SER A 404 43.28 19.67 -5.04
C SER A 404 44.54 18.82 -4.89
N GLU A 405 45.70 19.44 -5.16
CA GLU A 405 47.03 18.83 -5.01
C GLU A 405 47.30 18.30 -3.59
N SER A 406 46.85 19.03 -2.55
CA SER A 406 47.02 18.61 -1.16
C SER A 406 46.24 17.34 -0.80
N GLU A 407 45.04 17.16 -1.39
CA GLU A 407 44.25 15.96 -1.13
C GLU A 407 44.80 14.74 -1.86
N ALA A 408 45.25 14.91 -3.11
CA ALA A 408 45.87 13.84 -3.88
C ALA A 408 47.16 13.32 -3.24
N THR A 409 48.02 14.22 -2.76
CA THR A 409 49.26 13.86 -2.06
C THR A 409 48.96 13.14 -0.73
N SER A 410 48.04 13.65 0.08
CA SER A 410 47.64 13.01 1.34
C SER A 410 47.06 11.61 1.13
N LEU A 411 46.17 11.43 0.15
CA LEU A 411 45.59 10.13 -0.19
C LEU A 411 46.65 9.13 -0.65
N ARG A 412 47.61 9.58 -1.48
CA ARG A 412 48.73 8.76 -1.95
C ARG A 412 49.58 8.26 -0.78
N GLU A 413 49.99 9.14 0.11
CA GLU A 413 50.77 8.78 1.30
C GLU A 413 50.03 7.78 2.20
N GLU A 414 48.73 8.01 2.42
CA GLU A 414 47.94 7.16 3.30
C GLU A 414 47.77 5.74 2.75
N ILE A 415 47.48 5.59 1.45
CA ILE A 415 47.34 4.26 0.82
C ILE A 415 48.70 3.55 0.76
N MET A 416 49.78 4.25 0.42
CA MET A 416 51.14 3.68 0.38
C MET A 416 51.62 3.23 1.77
N SER A 417 51.28 3.98 2.83
CA SER A 417 51.68 3.64 4.20
C SER A 417 50.99 2.39 4.76
N ARG A 418 49.73 2.14 4.35
CA ARG A 418 48.94 0.99 4.81
C ARG A 418 49.47 -0.37 4.34
N GLU A 419 50.18 -0.43 3.22
CA GLU A 419 50.77 -1.67 2.69
C GLU A 419 52.17 -1.97 3.26
N SER A 420 52.80 -0.98 3.92
CA SER A 420 54.09 -1.16 4.61
C SER A 420 53.96 -1.76 6.02
N ARG A 421 52.72 -2.04 6.46
CA ARG A 421 52.35 -2.71 7.72
C ARG A 421 51.63 -4.00 7.39
#